data_AF-A0A6L8GJY7-F1
#
_entry.id   AF-A0A6L8GJY7-F1
#
_cell.length_a   1.000
_cell.length_b   1.000
_cell.length_c   1.000
_cell.angle_alpha   90.00
_cell.angle_beta   90.00
_cell.angle_gamma   90.00
#
_symmetry.space_group_name_H-M   'P 1'
#
loop_
_entity.id
_entity.type
_entity.pdbx_description
1 polymer ?
#
loop_
_entity_poly.entity_id
_entity_poly.type
_entity_poly.pdbx_seq_one_letter_code
_entity_poly.pdbx_strand_id
1 'polypeptide(L)'
;MDFLQDAISTVHNHRPMDAHQEQRFNEQLAQRRACVLIPCLFDELRRPALALTRDVLARFSNLSHLVIALAAEHQDEVDQTKVFFQEMPCPVQVLWTNGPVLRDFMAHTHDAGLDVLGPAGKGWAVWVGLAAAT
;
A
#
# COMPACT_ATOMS: atom_id res chain seq x y z
N MET A 1 -12.81 8.70 31.62
CA MET A 1 -13.17 9.55 30.47
C MET A 1 -13.91 8.68 29.48
N ASP A 2 -15.09 9.15 29.09
CA ASP A 2 -16.05 8.49 28.20
C ASP A 2 -15.45 8.12 26.85
N PHE A 3 -15.51 6.83 26.51
CA PHE A 3 -15.49 6.43 25.11
C PHE A 3 -16.94 6.38 24.64
N LEU A 4 -17.42 7.50 24.09
CA LEU A 4 -18.69 7.54 23.41
C LEU A 4 -18.50 6.90 22.03
N GLN A 5 -18.77 5.59 21.94
CA GLN A 5 -18.89 4.89 20.67
C GLN A 5 -20.27 5.20 20.07
N ASP A 6 -20.45 6.43 19.57
CA ASP A 6 -21.53 6.71 18.62
C ASP A 6 -21.36 5.81 17.39
N ALA A 7 -22.47 5.61 16.65
CA ALA A 7 -22.53 4.76 15.48
C ALA A 7 -21.27 4.94 14.61
N ILE A 8 -20.41 3.91 14.62
CA ILE A 8 -19.29 3.80 13.69
C ILE A 8 -19.91 4.09 12.34
N SER A 9 -19.51 5.19 11.68
CA SER A 9 -20.00 5.47 10.33
C SER A 9 -19.59 4.26 9.51
N THR A 10 -20.53 3.38 9.22
CA THR A 10 -20.31 2.24 8.37
C THR A 10 -20.05 2.84 7.00
N VAL A 11 -18.78 3.01 6.65
CA VAL A 11 -18.35 3.24 5.26
C VAL A 11 -18.62 1.92 4.53
N HIS A 12 -19.90 1.63 4.35
CA HIS A 12 -20.43 0.40 3.79
C HIS A 12 -21.42 0.79 2.71
N ASN A 13 -20.96 1.62 1.78
CA ASN A 13 -21.57 1.64 0.46
C ASN A 13 -20.95 0.50 -0.37
N HIS A 14 -21.25 -0.75 0.02
CA HIS A 14 -20.84 -1.98 -0.69
C HIS A 14 -21.63 -2.19 -2.00
N ARG A 15 -22.17 -1.10 -2.57
CA ARG A 15 -22.87 -1.19 -3.85
C ARG A 15 -21.83 -1.50 -4.93
N PRO A 16 -22.10 -2.47 -5.81
CA PRO A 16 -21.27 -2.67 -7.00
C PRO A 16 -21.16 -1.33 -7.72
N MET A 17 -19.92 -0.92 -8.04
CA MET A 17 -19.72 0.20 -8.95
C MET A 17 -20.10 -0.26 -10.36
N ASP A 18 -20.96 0.50 -11.02
CA ASP A 18 -21.18 0.32 -12.45
C ASP A 18 -20.02 0.92 -13.27
N ALA A 19 -19.98 0.58 -14.56
CA ALA A 19 -18.92 1.03 -15.47
C ALA A 19 -18.83 2.56 -15.58
N HIS A 20 -19.97 3.27 -15.45
CA HIS A 20 -20.00 4.73 -15.52
C HIS A 20 -19.44 5.36 -14.24
N GLN A 21 -19.69 4.75 -13.07
CA GLN A 21 -19.08 5.15 -11.80
C GLN A 21 -17.57 4.89 -11.80
N GLU A 22 -17.10 3.75 -12.32
CA GLU A 22 -15.66 3.45 -12.47
C GLU A 22 -14.97 4.48 -13.37
N GLN A 23 -15.55 4.77 -14.54
CA GLN A 23 -14.99 5.76 -15.45
C GLN A 23 -14.93 7.15 -14.82
N ARG A 24 -16.02 7.60 -14.17
CA ARG A 24 -16.05 8.88 -13.46
C ARG A 24 -15.01 8.96 -12.35
N PHE A 25 -14.82 7.87 -11.59
CA PHE A 25 -13.77 7.83 -10.56
C PHE A 25 -12.38 7.95 -11.20
N ASN A 26 -12.13 7.25 -12.30
CA ASN A 26 -10.87 7.37 -13.03
C ASN A 26 -10.63 8.80 -13.56
N GLU A 27 -11.67 9.49 -14.05
CA GLU A 27 -11.58 10.90 -14.45
C GLU A 27 -11.27 11.83 -13.27
N GLN A 28 -11.84 11.55 -12.09
CA GLN A 28 -11.54 12.30 -10.86
C GLN A 28 -10.09 12.13 -10.40
N LEU A 29 -9.51 10.93 -10.55
CA LEU A 29 -8.10 10.67 -10.24
C LEU A 29 -7.15 11.53 -11.10
N ALA A 30 -7.54 11.89 -12.33
CA ALA A 30 -6.77 12.80 -13.16
C ALA A 30 -6.75 14.24 -12.61
N GLN A 31 -7.82 14.65 -11.92
CA GLN A 31 -7.95 15.99 -11.32
C GLN A 31 -7.35 16.04 -9.90
N ARG A 32 -7.42 14.93 -9.17
CA ARG A 32 -6.95 14.78 -7.80
C ARG A 32 -6.06 13.54 -7.73
N ARG A 33 -4.74 13.78 -7.74
CA ARG A 33 -3.74 12.73 -7.65
C ARG A 33 -3.98 11.90 -6.39
N ALA A 34 -4.07 10.59 -6.55
CA ALA A 34 -4.18 9.65 -5.44
C ALA A 34 -3.20 8.50 -5.62
N CYS A 35 -2.59 8.12 -4.51
CA CYS A 35 -1.74 6.94 -4.37
C CYS A 35 -2.52 5.84 -3.65
N VAL A 36 -2.24 4.59 -4.01
CA VAL A 36 -2.66 3.42 -3.23
C VAL A 36 -1.44 2.84 -2.53
N LEU A 37 -1.57 2.56 -1.23
CA LEU A 37 -0.55 1.88 -0.43
C LEU A 37 -1.08 0.51 -0.03
N ILE A 38 -0.33 -0.54 -0.34
CA ILE A 38 -0.67 -1.93 0.01
C ILE A 38 0.39 -2.48 0.97
N PRO A 39 0.07 -2.67 2.27
CA PRO A 39 0.94 -3.40 3.18
C PRO A 39 0.69 -4.91 3.03
N CYS A 40 1.70 -5.65 2.58
CA CYS A 40 1.57 -7.09 2.39
C CYS A 40 2.81 -7.90 2.75
N LEU A 41 2.59 -9.16 3.08
CA LEU A 41 3.63 -10.19 3.16
C LEU A 41 3.87 -10.77 1.76
N PHE A 42 5.09 -11.24 1.50
CA PHE A 42 5.39 -11.93 0.23
C PHE A 42 4.45 -13.12 -0.05
N ASP A 43 4.09 -13.89 0.98
CA ASP A 43 3.15 -15.01 0.84
C ASP A 43 1.76 -14.61 0.31
N GLU A 44 1.36 -13.34 0.44
CA GLU A 44 0.08 -12.85 -0.07
C GLU A 44 0.05 -12.77 -1.61
N LEU A 45 1.19 -12.77 -2.30
CA LEU A 45 1.26 -12.84 -3.78
C LEU A 45 0.66 -14.14 -4.33
N ARG A 46 0.73 -15.23 -3.55
CA ARG A 46 0.16 -16.53 -3.93
C ARG A 46 -1.34 -16.62 -3.64
N ARG A 47 -1.91 -15.62 -2.96
CA ARG A 47 -3.32 -15.63 -2.55
C ARG A 47 -4.17 -14.91 -3.59
N PRO A 48 -5.36 -15.44 -3.93
CA PRO A 48 -6.23 -14.83 -4.93
C PRO A 48 -6.59 -13.37 -4.64
N ALA A 49 -6.69 -13.00 -3.37
CA ALA A 49 -7.10 -11.66 -2.95
C ALA A 49 -6.17 -10.55 -3.48
N LEU A 50 -4.85 -10.76 -3.48
CA LEU A 50 -3.91 -9.73 -3.95
C LEU A 50 -3.93 -9.61 -5.47
N ALA A 51 -4.06 -10.73 -6.18
CA ALA A 51 -4.23 -10.74 -7.63
C ALA A 51 -5.53 -10.01 -8.04
N LEU A 52 -6.65 -10.30 -7.39
CA LEU A 52 -7.92 -9.60 -7.62
C LEU A 52 -7.82 -8.10 -7.33
N THR A 53 -7.11 -7.72 -6.26
CA THR A 53 -6.87 -6.31 -5.92
C THR A 53 -6.07 -5.61 -7.02
N ARG A 54 -4.97 -6.23 -7.48
CA ARG A 54 -4.16 -5.72 -8.60
C ARG A 54 -5.02 -5.55 -9.86
N ASP A 55 -5.81 -6.56 -10.22
CA ASP A 55 -6.62 -6.55 -11.44
C ASP A 55 -7.72 -5.47 -11.41
N VAL A 56 -8.27 -5.17 -10.23
CA VAL A 56 -9.20 -4.04 -10.04
C VAL A 56 -8.46 -2.72 -10.17
N LEU A 57 -7.31 -2.57 -9.50
CA LEU A 57 -6.51 -1.33 -9.56
C LEU A 57 -5.99 -1.03 -10.96
N ALA A 58 -5.67 -2.06 -11.75
CA ALA A 58 -5.20 -1.93 -13.13
C ALA A 58 -6.23 -1.31 -14.09
N ARG A 59 -7.51 -1.19 -13.68
CA ARG A 59 -8.55 -0.49 -14.45
C ARG A 59 -8.46 1.03 -14.35
N PHE A 60 -7.71 1.55 -13.36
CA PHE A 60 -7.61 2.98 -13.07
C PHE A 60 -6.27 3.56 -13.55
N SER A 61 -6.24 4.00 -14.81
CA SER A 61 -5.04 4.55 -15.46
C SER A 61 -4.55 5.88 -14.89
N ASN A 62 -5.37 6.61 -14.12
CA ASN A 62 -5.03 7.92 -13.57
C ASN A 62 -4.56 7.90 -12.11
N LEU A 63 -4.29 6.71 -11.54
CA LEU A 63 -3.59 6.61 -10.25
C LEU A 63 -2.17 7.18 -10.38
N SER A 64 -1.74 7.97 -9.39
CA SER A 64 -0.43 8.62 -9.49
C SER A 64 0.73 7.64 -9.33
N HIS A 65 0.59 6.67 -8.42
CA HIS A 65 1.52 5.58 -8.19
C HIS A 65 0.91 4.57 -7.21
N LEU A 66 1.52 3.39 -7.13
CA LEU A 66 1.22 2.34 -6.17
C LEU A 66 2.45 2.10 -5.29
N VAL A 67 2.28 2.17 -3.97
CA VAL A 67 3.33 1.81 -2.99
C VAL A 67 3.02 0.44 -2.41
N ILE A 68 3.92 -0.52 -2.60
CA ILE A 68 3.86 -1.85 -1.99
C ILE A 68 4.80 -1.87 -0.79
N ALA A 69 4.24 -1.80 0.41
CA ALA A 69 4.99 -1.95 1.66
C ALA A 69 5.12 -3.45 1.96
N LEU A 70 6.19 -4.04 1.43
CA LEU A 70 6.44 -5.48 1.39
C LEU A 70 7.28 -5.94 2.59
N ALA A 71 6.77 -6.89 3.36
CA ALA A 71 7.61 -7.71 4.23
C ALA A 71 8.03 -9.00 3.50
N ALA A 72 9.33 -9.21 3.39
CA ALA A 72 9.96 -10.31 2.68
C ALA A 72 11.24 -10.77 3.41
N GLU A 73 11.66 -12.01 3.21
CA GLU A 73 12.88 -12.54 3.83
C GLU A 73 14.11 -12.33 2.94
N HIS A 74 13.94 -12.40 1.62
CA HIS A 74 15.04 -12.43 0.66
C HIS A 74 14.87 -11.42 -0.48
N GLN A 75 15.98 -11.00 -1.10
CA GLN A 75 15.97 -10.07 -2.24
C GLN A 75 15.17 -10.62 -3.43
N ASP A 76 15.25 -11.92 -3.69
CA ASP A 76 14.52 -12.58 -4.78
C ASP A 76 12.98 -12.44 -4.63
N GLU A 77 12.48 -12.35 -3.40
CA GLU A 77 11.05 -12.15 -3.12
C GLU A 77 10.60 -10.71 -3.45
N VAL A 78 11.49 -9.74 -3.22
CA VAL A 78 11.27 -8.34 -3.65
C VAL A 78 11.23 -8.26 -5.17
N ASP A 79 12.13 -8.95 -5.85
CA ASP A 79 12.18 -8.93 -7.32
C ASP A 79 10.98 -9.66 -7.94
N GLN A 80 10.54 -10.78 -7.36
CA GLN A 80 9.27 -11.42 -7.72
C GLN A 80 8.06 -10.50 -7.50
N THR A 81 8.08 -9.68 -6.44
CA THR A 81 7.02 -8.70 -6.19
C THR A 81 6.99 -7.60 -7.24
N LYS A 82 8.16 -7.11 -7.68
CA LYS A 82 8.23 -6.15 -8.80
C LYS A 82 7.63 -6.75 -10.07
N VAL A 83 7.97 -8.02 -10.39
CA VAL A 83 7.40 -8.73 -11.55
C VAL A 83 5.88 -8.89 -11.42
N PHE A 84 5.37 -9.22 -10.22
CA PHE A 84 3.93 -9.40 -9.98
C PHE A 84 3.09 -8.15 -10.33
N PHE A 85 3.66 -6.95 -10.11
CA PHE A 85 3.01 -5.67 -10.36
C PHE A 85 3.49 -4.95 -11.64
N GLN A 86 4.32 -5.59 -12.47
CA GLN A 86 4.96 -4.92 -13.62
C GLN A 86 3.99 -4.39 -14.69
N GLU A 87 2.80 -5.01 -14.80
CA GLU A 87 1.78 -4.66 -15.82
C GLU A 87 0.82 -3.55 -15.35
N MET A 88 1.05 -2.95 -14.17
CA MET A 88 0.22 -1.86 -13.69
C MET A 88 0.31 -0.64 -14.62
N PRO A 89 -0.82 0.03 -14.92
CA PRO A 89 -0.83 1.21 -15.78
C PRO A 89 -0.25 2.48 -15.12
N CYS A 90 0.21 2.37 -13.87
CA CYS A 90 0.82 3.45 -13.10
C CYS A 90 2.16 2.99 -12.50
N PRO A 91 3.07 3.91 -12.14
CA PRO A 91 4.32 3.55 -11.50
C PRO A 91 4.11 2.77 -10.20
N VAL A 92 4.90 1.72 -9.99
CA VAL A 92 4.87 0.91 -8.76
C VAL A 92 6.21 1.03 -8.04
N GLN A 93 6.15 1.35 -6.75
CA GLN A 93 7.30 1.38 -5.85
C GLN A 93 7.16 0.26 -4.83
N VAL A 94 8.17 -0.61 -4.76
CA VAL A 94 8.23 -1.68 -3.75
C VAL A 94 9.18 -1.24 -2.65
N LEU A 95 8.63 -1.06 -1.45
CA LEU A 95 9.37 -0.74 -0.23
C LEU A 95 9.53 -2.01 0.61
N TRP A 96 10.75 -2.52 0.71
CA TRP A 96 11.05 -3.69 1.54
C TRP A 96 11.11 -3.28 3.02
N THR A 97 9.98 -3.44 3.72
CA THR A 97 9.76 -2.88 5.06
C THR A 97 10.67 -3.46 6.13
N ASN A 98 11.03 -4.74 5.99
CA ASN A 98 11.97 -5.41 6.88
C ASN A 98 13.32 -5.66 6.18
N GLY A 99 13.64 -4.95 5.09
CA GLY A 99 14.90 -5.10 4.37
C GLY A 99 16.10 -4.45 5.07
N PRO A 100 17.34 -4.79 4.69
CA PRO A 100 18.56 -4.29 5.33
C PRO A 100 18.66 -2.76 5.31
N VAL A 101 18.42 -2.13 4.16
CA VAL A 101 18.51 -0.67 3.99
C VAL A 101 17.60 0.08 4.97
N LEU A 102 16.35 -0.37 5.10
CA LEU A 102 15.39 0.29 5.98
C LEU A 102 15.69 0.02 7.45
N ARG A 103 16.10 -1.20 7.80
CA ARG A 103 16.54 -1.51 9.18
C ARG A 103 17.71 -0.63 9.60
N ASP A 104 18.71 -0.48 8.73
CA ASP A 104 19.86 0.38 9.00
C ASP A 104 19.41 1.83 9.15
N PHE A 105 18.58 2.35 8.23
CA PHE A 105 18.04 3.70 8.35
C PHE A 105 17.28 3.93 9.67
N MET A 106 16.43 2.97 10.06
CA MET A 106 15.64 3.07 11.29
C MET A 106 16.52 3.04 12.56
N ALA A 107 17.61 2.27 12.55
CA ALA A 107 18.60 2.27 13.63
C ALA A 107 19.28 3.64 13.75
N HIS A 108 19.70 4.24 12.62
CA HIS A 108 20.29 5.58 12.63
C HIS A 108 19.32 6.66 13.14
N THR A 109 18.03 6.59 12.79
CA THR A 109 17.04 7.53 13.31
C THR A 109 16.83 7.37 14.82
N HIS A 110 16.82 6.14 15.32
CA HIS A 110 16.74 5.86 16.75
C HIS A 110 17.95 6.44 17.49
N ASP A 111 19.16 6.22 16.97
CA ASP A 111 20.41 6.75 17.57
C ASP A 111 20.47 8.28 17.54
N ALA A 112 19.79 8.91 16.57
CA ALA A 112 19.60 10.37 16.50
C ALA A 112 18.51 10.90 17.44
N GLY A 113 17.87 10.04 18.26
CA GLY A 113 16.85 10.41 19.23
C GLY A 113 15.41 10.41 18.70
N LEU A 114 15.18 9.87 17.50
CA LEU A 114 13.86 9.70 16.92
C LEU A 114 13.48 8.22 16.91
N ASP A 115 12.68 7.80 17.89
CA ASP A 115 12.20 6.41 17.95
C ASP A 115 11.03 6.19 16.98
N VAL A 116 11.36 5.59 15.83
CA VAL A 116 10.42 5.14 14.80
C VAL A 116 10.39 3.62 14.67
N LEU A 117 11.05 2.91 15.61
CA LEU A 117 11.05 1.46 15.72
C LEU A 117 9.76 1.00 16.41
N GLY A 118 8.62 1.22 15.73
CA GLY A 118 7.34 0.70 16.18
C GLY A 118 7.29 -0.84 16.12
N PRO A 119 6.30 -1.48 16.77
CA PRO A 119 6.13 -2.91 16.69
C PRO A 119 5.90 -3.35 15.24
N ALA A 120 6.55 -4.45 14.86
CA ALA A 120 6.36 -5.02 13.54
C ALA A 120 4.88 -5.36 13.30
N GLY A 121 4.37 -5.01 12.13
CA GLY A 121 2.99 -5.28 11.75
C GLY A 121 2.49 -4.40 10.62
N LYS A 122 1.28 -4.68 10.14
CA LYS A 122 0.68 -3.95 9.01
C LYS A 122 0.53 -2.45 9.31
N GLY A 123 0.22 -2.07 10.54
CA GLY A 123 0.11 -0.66 10.94
C GLY A 123 1.43 0.10 10.77
N TRP A 124 2.54 -0.48 11.23
CA TRP A 124 3.87 0.12 11.05
C TRP A 124 4.28 0.15 9.56
N ALA A 125 4.01 -0.91 8.80
CA ALA A 125 4.25 -0.93 7.35
C ALA A 125 3.51 0.19 6.61
N VAL A 126 2.28 0.53 7.02
CA VAL A 126 1.52 1.67 6.49
C VAL A 126 2.23 2.99 6.78
N TRP A 127 2.67 3.23 8.01
CA TRP A 127 3.38 4.45 8.38
C TRP A 127 4.66 4.65 7.56
N VAL A 128 5.45 3.58 7.42
CA VAL A 128 6.70 3.62 6.67
C VAL A 128 6.42 3.78 5.17
N GLY A 129 5.42 3.08 4.63
CA GLY A 129 5.00 3.25 3.24
C GLY A 129 4.47 4.64 2.92
N LEU A 130 3.83 5.32 3.88
CA LEU A 130 3.35 6.70 3.71
C LEU A 130 4.50 7.67 3.44
N ALA A 131 5.67 7.44 4.03
CA ALA A 131 6.87 8.25 3.76
C ALA A 131 7.38 8.11 2.32
N ALA A 132 7.03 7.02 1.62
CA ALA A 132 7.34 6.80 0.21
C ALA A 132 6.23 7.29 -0.74
N ALA A 133 5.01 7.55 -0.24
CA ALA A 133 3.89 7.99 -1.05
C ALA A 133 3.94 9.53 -1.24
N THR A 134 4.25 9.99 -2.47
CA THR A 134 4.53 11.42 -2.77
C THR A 134 3.71 12.01 -3.92
#